data_AF-A0AA51X6D3-F1
#
_entry.id   AF-A0AA51X6D3-F1
#
_cell.length_a   1.000
_cell.length_b   1.000
_cell.length_c   1.000
_cell.angle_alpha   90.00
_cell.angle_beta   90.00
_cell.angle_gamma   90.00
#
_symmetry.space_group_name_H-M   'P 1'
#
loop_
_entity.id
_entity.type
_entity.pdbx_description
1 polymer ?
#
loop_
_entity_poly.entity_id
_entity_poly.type
_entity_poly.pdbx_seq_one_letter_code
_entity_poly.pdbx_strand_id
1 'polypeptide(L)'
;MKALTRKVAHSLIEKIVTGEKQAAKNDTLVSCDNYLTLARLYNSELDYAKEINVLQRFLDLGRAVHEDLALVERQLSEAKAAQHEQRQIDKLNLNTQNEPSVKEASKTPLRLQDESGSESIWNTTETSQEREKLTPRDIINPTNKPIDAIKMVTVCAAYTGKTEDDELFELALVSFQYCRNNDTVIKILDEYHGSRKTKKPIPIAAVSRLSASHGIESIEALNQDRVNTIMENVESVISHNDPYIERQHFICLFPHFEKLAWRSSQLDIPWSALGFKDRGLSKILNSYSINRPNRTPQERAKAIVRLLSQHEPGTQSSFFKRLLNCQPMKAFEWSKALKSTSDKLTKKRFGFGFRKNN
;
A
#
# COMPACT_ATOMS: atom_id res chain seq x y z
N MET A 1 6.41 -19.62 -4.61
CA MET A 1 5.85 -18.92 -3.43
C MET A 1 6.37 -19.51 -2.12
N LYS A 2 6.02 -20.73 -1.72
CA LYS A 2 6.43 -21.29 -0.42
C LYS A 2 7.96 -21.35 -0.21
N ALA A 3 8.77 -21.62 -1.23
CA ALA A 3 10.22 -21.85 -1.03
C ALA A 3 11.00 -20.59 -0.59
N LEU A 4 10.79 -19.44 -1.25
CA LEU A 4 11.50 -18.21 -0.89
C LEU A 4 10.99 -17.66 0.44
N THR A 5 9.67 -17.57 0.64
CA THR A 5 9.11 -17.17 1.93
C THR A 5 9.57 -18.09 3.06
N ARG A 6 9.64 -19.41 2.84
CA ARG A 6 10.17 -20.36 3.84
C ARG A 6 11.65 -20.14 4.10
N LYS A 7 12.48 -19.93 3.08
CA LYS A 7 13.92 -19.68 3.24
C LYS A 7 14.16 -18.41 4.06
N VAL A 8 13.38 -17.38 3.77
CA VAL A 8 13.42 -16.09 4.46
C VAL A 8 12.93 -16.22 5.90
N ALA A 9 11.77 -16.87 6.11
CA ALA A 9 11.24 -17.14 7.44
C ALA A 9 12.25 -17.95 8.27
N HIS A 10 12.90 -18.95 7.67
CA HIS A 10 13.95 -19.72 8.32
C HIS A 10 15.13 -18.84 8.73
N SER A 11 15.64 -18.00 7.82
CA SER A 11 16.73 -17.07 8.13
C SER A 11 16.35 -16.06 9.24
N LEU A 12 15.11 -15.56 9.25
CA LEU A 12 14.61 -14.69 10.31
C LEU A 12 14.52 -15.42 11.65
N ILE A 13 14.03 -16.67 11.66
CA ILE A 13 13.98 -17.52 12.86
C ILE A 13 15.40 -17.75 13.40
N GLU A 14 16.37 -18.06 12.55
CA GLU A 14 17.78 -18.22 12.96
C GLU A 14 18.36 -16.95 13.58
N LYS A 15 18.09 -15.79 12.98
CA LYS A 15 18.49 -14.49 13.53
C LYS A 15 17.83 -14.19 14.88
N ILE A 16 16.53 -14.50 15.02
CA ILE A 16 15.80 -14.36 16.28
C ILE A 16 16.45 -15.22 17.36
N VAL A 17 16.59 -16.53 17.11
CA VAL A 17 17.19 -17.49 18.06
C VAL A 17 18.63 -17.08 18.43
N THR A 18 19.40 -16.60 17.46
CA THR A 18 20.78 -16.16 17.70
C THR A 18 20.82 -14.89 18.55
N GLY A 19 19.97 -13.91 18.24
CA GLY A 19 19.83 -12.67 19.01
C GLY A 19 19.37 -12.91 20.44
N GLU A 20 18.38 -13.78 20.65
CA GLU A 20 17.92 -14.20 21.99
C GLU A 20 19.06 -14.79 22.81
N LYS A 21 19.85 -15.72 22.23
CA LYS A 21 20.98 -16.35 22.91
C LYS A 21 22.07 -15.35 23.27
N GLN A 22 22.40 -14.43 22.36
CA GLN A 22 23.39 -13.39 22.61
C GLN A 22 22.93 -12.42 23.70
N ALA A 23 21.66 -12.01 23.67
CA ALA A 23 21.07 -11.13 24.67
C ALA A 23 21.00 -11.77 26.05
N ALA A 24 20.68 -13.07 26.13
CA ALA A 24 20.74 -13.81 27.38
C ALA A 24 22.17 -13.93 27.92
N LYS A 25 23.15 -14.16 27.05
CA LYS A 25 24.57 -14.27 27.42
C LYS A 25 25.18 -12.95 27.91
N ASN A 26 24.83 -11.85 27.25
CA ASN A 26 25.43 -10.54 27.50
C ASN A 26 24.58 -9.65 28.43
N ASP A 27 23.45 -10.16 28.89
CA ASP A 27 22.43 -9.43 29.64
C ASP A 27 21.95 -8.13 28.97
N THR A 28 21.71 -8.20 27.66
CA THR A 28 21.23 -7.06 26.86
C THR A 28 19.78 -7.21 26.45
N LEU A 29 19.17 -6.10 26.00
CA LEU A 29 17.83 -6.09 25.42
C LEU A 29 17.84 -6.63 23.98
N VAL A 30 16.69 -7.18 23.55
CA VAL A 30 16.42 -7.66 22.20
C VAL A 30 15.51 -6.67 21.48
N SER A 31 15.90 -6.27 20.26
CA SER A 31 15.05 -5.46 19.37
C SER A 31 13.90 -6.30 18.79
N CYS A 32 12.72 -5.69 18.67
CA CYS A 32 11.55 -6.29 18.03
C CYS A 32 11.64 -6.45 16.50
N ASP A 33 12.65 -5.86 15.84
CA ASP A 33 12.68 -5.71 14.37
C ASP A 33 12.52 -7.03 13.60
N ASN A 34 13.27 -8.06 14.00
CA ASN A 34 13.20 -9.37 13.33
C ASN A 34 11.86 -10.07 13.59
N TYR A 35 11.28 -9.88 14.78
CA TYR A 35 9.96 -10.43 15.14
C TYR A 35 8.85 -9.77 14.34
N LEU A 36 8.83 -8.43 14.29
CA LEU A 36 7.86 -7.67 13.49
C LEU A 36 8.00 -8.00 12.00
N THR A 37 9.22 -8.19 11.51
CA THR A 37 9.46 -8.60 10.11
C THR A 37 8.89 -9.97 9.82
N LEU A 38 9.12 -10.95 10.71
CA LEU A 38 8.59 -12.30 10.56
C LEU A 38 7.06 -12.34 10.73
N ALA A 39 6.52 -11.55 11.65
CA ALA A 39 5.09 -11.38 11.86
C ALA A 39 4.40 -10.83 10.59
N ARG A 40 4.94 -9.75 9.99
CA ARG A 40 4.44 -9.20 8.71
C ARG A 40 4.53 -10.21 7.57
N LEU A 41 5.57 -11.02 7.54
CA LEU A 41 5.69 -12.10 6.55
C LEU A 41 4.53 -13.09 6.69
N TYR A 42 4.21 -13.54 7.91
CA TYR A 42 3.06 -14.42 8.14
C TYR A 42 1.72 -13.75 7.88
N ASN A 43 1.55 -12.48 8.28
CA ASN A 43 0.36 -11.67 7.98
C ASN A 43 0.07 -11.65 6.47
N SER A 44 1.11 -11.39 5.67
CA SER A 44 1.00 -11.30 4.21
C SER A 44 0.73 -12.64 3.52
N GLU A 45 0.95 -13.77 4.21
CA GLU A 45 0.55 -15.11 3.79
C GLU A 45 -0.81 -15.53 4.39
N LEU A 46 -1.50 -14.63 5.09
CA LEU A 46 -2.75 -14.88 5.84
C LEU A 46 -2.61 -15.95 6.92
N ASP A 47 -1.39 -16.19 7.42
CA ASP A 47 -1.09 -17.15 8.49
C ASP A 47 -1.09 -16.46 9.86
N TYR A 48 -2.27 -15.99 10.27
CA TYR A 48 -2.43 -15.24 11.52
C TYR A 48 -2.05 -16.06 12.76
N ALA A 49 -2.13 -17.38 12.72
CA ALA A 49 -1.70 -18.23 13.82
C ALA A 49 -0.19 -18.13 14.05
N LYS A 50 0.62 -18.21 12.98
CA LYS A 50 2.06 -18.02 13.10
C LYS A 50 2.45 -16.58 13.43
N GLU A 51 1.73 -15.60 12.89
CA GLU A 51 1.92 -14.18 13.26
C GLU A 51 1.78 -14.00 14.78
N ILE A 52 0.65 -14.45 15.34
CA ILE A 52 0.36 -14.38 16.78
C ILE A 52 1.46 -15.08 17.61
N ASN A 53 1.88 -16.28 17.21
CA ASN A 53 2.89 -17.04 17.94
C ASN A 53 4.25 -16.32 17.99
N VAL A 54 4.68 -15.68 16.90
CA VAL A 54 5.93 -14.92 16.86
C VAL A 54 5.86 -13.68 17.75
N LEU A 55 4.75 -12.94 17.70
CA LEU A 55 4.56 -11.75 18.52
C LEU A 55 4.50 -12.11 20.01
N GLN A 56 3.78 -13.17 20.36
CA GLN A 56 3.71 -13.66 21.74
C GLN A 56 5.08 -14.09 22.27
N ARG A 57 5.88 -14.80 21.45
CA ARG A 57 7.25 -15.19 21.81
C ARG A 57 8.13 -13.99 22.20
N PHE A 58 8.00 -12.85 21.53
CA PHE A 58 8.74 -11.64 21.89
C PHE A 58 8.31 -11.08 23.25
N LEU A 59 7.00 -11.01 23.51
CA LEU A 59 6.47 -10.53 24.79
C LEU A 59 6.89 -11.45 25.95
N ASP A 60 6.89 -12.76 25.71
CA ASP A 60 7.28 -13.76 26.71
C ASP A 60 8.79 -13.74 27.02
N LEU A 61 9.61 -13.10 26.17
CA LEU A 61 11.06 -13.02 26.35
C LEU A 61 11.44 -12.21 27.59
N GLY A 62 10.64 -11.20 27.96
CA GLY A 62 10.89 -10.32 29.10
C GLY A 62 12.15 -9.45 28.99
N ARG A 63 12.80 -9.40 27.83
CA ARG A 63 14.08 -8.70 27.57
C ARG A 63 13.95 -7.68 26.42
N ALA A 64 12.96 -6.79 26.51
CA ALA A 64 12.64 -5.82 25.46
C ALA A 64 12.65 -4.38 25.97
N VAL A 65 12.89 -3.42 25.07
CA VAL A 65 12.70 -1.99 25.33
C VAL A 65 11.20 -1.71 25.50
N HIS A 66 10.82 -0.81 26.39
CA HIS A 66 9.39 -0.52 26.65
C HIS A 66 8.63 -0.05 25.40
N GLU A 67 9.27 0.74 24.54
CA GLU A 67 8.69 1.19 23.26
C GLU A 67 8.41 0.02 22.30
N ASP A 68 9.30 -0.97 22.28
CA ASP A 68 9.15 -2.19 21.45
C ASP A 68 7.99 -3.06 21.93
N LEU A 69 7.78 -3.16 23.26
CA LEU A 69 6.65 -3.90 23.83
C LEU A 69 5.32 -3.32 23.36
N ALA A 70 5.16 -1.99 23.42
CA ALA A 70 3.93 -1.34 22.98
C ALA A 70 3.64 -1.56 21.48
N LEU A 71 4.69 -1.59 20.64
CA LEU A 71 4.56 -1.90 19.22
C LEU A 71 4.11 -3.34 18.97
N VAL A 72 4.70 -4.31 19.70
CA VAL A 72 4.39 -5.73 19.53
C VAL A 72 3.03 -6.10 20.09
N GLU A 73 2.66 -5.61 21.28
CA GLU A 73 1.33 -5.80 21.87
C GLU A 73 0.22 -5.27 20.95
N ARG A 74 0.49 -4.12 20.34
CA ARG A 74 -0.40 -3.52 19.35
C ARG A 74 -0.61 -4.45 18.16
N GLN A 75 0.46 -4.95 17.54
CA GLN A 75 0.34 -5.84 16.39
C GLN A 75 -0.29 -7.19 16.77
N LEU A 76 -0.03 -7.70 17.99
CA LEU A 76 -0.62 -8.94 18.47
C LEU A 76 -2.15 -8.83 18.59
N SER A 77 -2.64 -7.71 19.11
CA SER A 77 -4.08 -7.43 19.18
C SER A 77 -4.72 -7.37 17.79
N GLU A 78 -4.05 -6.74 16.83
CA GLU A 78 -4.47 -6.67 15.43
C GLU A 78 -4.55 -8.07 14.79
N ALA A 79 -3.51 -8.89 14.95
CA ALA A 79 -3.47 -10.25 14.41
C ALA A 79 -4.57 -11.16 15.00
N LYS A 80 -4.89 -11.02 16.29
CA LYS A 80 -5.99 -11.73 16.95
C LYS A 80 -7.35 -11.32 16.39
N ALA A 81 -7.57 -10.03 16.16
CA ALA A 81 -8.80 -9.52 15.55
C ALA A 81 -8.97 -10.04 14.12
N ALA A 82 -7.92 -9.97 13.30
CA ALA A 82 -7.92 -10.48 11.93
C ALA A 82 -8.19 -11.99 11.86
N GLN A 83 -7.57 -12.77 12.75
CA GLN A 83 -7.84 -14.21 12.85
C GLN A 83 -9.30 -14.51 13.20
N HIS A 84 -9.90 -13.72 14.11
CA HIS A 84 -11.30 -13.89 14.47
C HIS A 84 -12.22 -13.57 13.29
N GLU A 85 -11.99 -12.46 12.60
CA GLU A 85 -12.75 -12.06 11.41
C GLU A 85 -12.67 -13.10 10.30
N GLN A 86 -11.47 -13.59 9.97
CA GLN A 86 -11.27 -14.63 8.97
C GLN A 86 -12.06 -15.90 9.31
N ARG A 87 -12.06 -16.33 10.59
CA ARG A 87 -12.85 -17.49 11.04
C ARG A 87 -14.35 -17.29 10.90
N GLN A 88 -14.86 -16.06 11.06
CA GLN A 88 -16.28 -15.77 10.85
C GLN A 88 -16.64 -15.84 9.37
N ILE A 89 -15.78 -15.30 8.49
CA ILE A 89 -15.95 -15.38 7.03
C ILE A 89 -15.95 -16.84 6.58
N ASP A 90 -14.99 -17.65 7.05
CA ASP A 90 -14.89 -19.06 6.70
C ASP A 90 -16.15 -19.85 7.13
N LYS A 91 -16.69 -19.56 8.34
CA LYS A 91 -17.96 -20.15 8.82
C LYS A 91 -19.15 -19.76 7.96
N LEU A 92 -19.24 -18.49 7.55
CA LEU A 92 -20.32 -18.01 6.68
C LEU A 92 -20.24 -18.70 5.31
N ASN A 93 -19.05 -18.80 4.72
CA ASN A 93 -18.85 -19.47 3.43
C ASN A 93 -19.17 -20.97 3.48
N LEU A 94 -18.88 -21.65 4.59
CA LEU A 94 -19.26 -23.05 4.82
C LEU A 94 -20.78 -23.25 4.93
N ASN A 95 -21.51 -22.25 5.42
CA ASN A 95 -22.97 -22.30 5.50
C ASN A 95 -23.63 -22.03 4.14
N THR A 96 -23.06 -21.18 3.29
CA THR A 96 -23.57 -20.91 1.93
C THR A 96 -23.39 -22.10 0.98
N GLN A 97 -22.44 -22.99 1.24
CA GLN A 97 -22.27 -24.23 0.46
C GLN A 97 -23.23 -25.36 0.87
N ASN A 98 -24.05 -25.16 1.91
CA ASN A 98 -25.05 -26.13 2.39
C ASN A 98 -26.51 -25.75 2.03
N GLU A 99 -26.73 -24.75 1.18
CA GLU A 99 -28.06 -24.58 0.56
C GLU A 99 -28.26 -25.63 -0.55
N PRO A 100 -29.41 -26.34 -0.59
CA PRO A 100 -29.64 -27.39 -1.56
C PRO A 100 -29.69 -26.82 -2.97
N SER A 101 -28.83 -27.33 -3.85
CA SER A 101 -28.82 -26.98 -5.26
C SER A 101 -30.20 -27.26 -5.88
N VAL A 102 -30.79 -26.20 -6.46
CA VAL A 102 -31.93 -26.35 -7.35
C VAL A 102 -31.42 -27.11 -8.59
N LYS A 103 -32.06 -28.25 -8.85
CA LYS A 103 -31.72 -29.25 -9.87
C LYS A 103 -31.39 -28.64 -11.23
N GLU A 104 -30.25 -29.06 -11.77
CA GLU A 104 -29.84 -28.88 -13.16
C GLU A 104 -30.86 -29.47 -14.15
N ALA A 105 -31.24 -28.66 -15.15
CA ALA A 105 -31.88 -29.13 -16.37
C ALA A 105 -30.81 -29.34 -17.45
N SER A 106 -30.53 -30.62 -17.67
CA SER A 106 -29.99 -31.30 -18.85
C SER A 106 -29.77 -30.45 -20.12
N LYS A 107 -28.52 -30.38 -20.62
CA LYS A 107 -28.24 -30.42 -22.07
C LYS A 107 -26.97 -31.22 -22.39
N THR A 108 -27.15 -32.09 -23.37
CA THR A 108 -26.33 -33.18 -23.93
C THR A 108 -24.95 -32.74 -24.45
N PRO A 109 -23.91 -33.61 -24.39
CA PRO A 109 -22.57 -33.30 -24.90
C PRO A 109 -22.43 -33.56 -26.40
N LEU A 110 -21.78 -32.64 -27.12
CA LEU A 110 -21.22 -32.86 -28.45
C LEU A 110 -19.70 -32.98 -28.33
N ARG A 111 -19.16 -34.00 -29.00
CA ARG A 111 -17.79 -34.51 -28.92
C ARG A 111 -17.09 -34.35 -30.28
N LEU A 112 -15.75 -34.29 -30.22
CA LEU A 112 -14.70 -34.31 -31.27
C LEU A 112 -14.26 -32.90 -31.74
N GLN A 113 -12.98 -32.56 -31.85
CA GLN A 113 -11.79 -33.39 -32.12
C GLN A 113 -10.49 -32.69 -31.67
N ASP A 114 -9.49 -33.49 -31.34
CA ASP A 114 -8.08 -33.15 -31.14
C ASP A 114 -7.45 -32.57 -32.42
N GLU A 115 -6.46 -31.67 -32.29
CA GLU A 115 -5.22 -31.70 -33.10
C GLU A 115 -4.04 -31.09 -32.34
N SER A 116 -2.88 -31.64 -32.66
CA SER A 116 -1.59 -31.67 -31.97
C SER A 116 -0.54 -30.72 -32.54
N GLY A 117 0.47 -30.39 -31.71
CA GLY A 117 1.79 -29.86 -32.13
C GLY A 117 1.78 -28.35 -32.40
N SER A 118 2.85 -27.58 -32.29
CA SER A 118 4.29 -27.77 -32.08
C SER A 118 4.82 -26.34 -31.83
N GLU A 119 5.59 -26.11 -30.78
CA GLU A 119 7.04 -25.84 -30.85
C GLU A 119 7.46 -24.38 -30.66
N SER A 120 8.63 -24.29 -30.05
CA SER A 120 9.36 -23.17 -29.51
C SER A 120 10.35 -22.64 -30.55
N ILE A 121 10.29 -21.36 -30.87
CA ILE A 121 11.35 -20.61 -31.59
C ILE A 121 11.31 -19.19 -30.97
N TRP A 122 12.40 -18.61 -30.45
CA TRP A 122 13.38 -17.85 -31.24
C TRP A 122 14.73 -17.72 -30.52
N ASN A 123 15.79 -17.92 -31.30
CA ASN A 123 17.14 -17.45 -31.03
C ASN A 123 17.65 -16.62 -32.24
N THR A 124 18.24 -15.46 -31.91
CA THR A 124 19.38 -14.75 -32.54
C THR A 124 19.27 -13.88 -33.83
N THR A 125 19.61 -12.58 -33.59
CA THR A 125 20.49 -11.62 -34.32
C THR A 125 20.08 -10.84 -35.59
N GLU A 126 20.07 -9.49 -35.43
CA GLU A 126 20.53 -8.36 -36.29
C GLU A 126 20.20 -8.36 -37.81
N THR A 127 19.69 -7.29 -38.44
CA THR A 127 20.17 -5.89 -38.41
C THR A 127 19.13 -4.94 -39.04
N SER A 128 18.96 -3.76 -38.42
CA SER A 128 18.54 -2.43 -38.93
C SER A 128 17.71 -2.27 -40.22
N GLN A 129 16.49 -1.72 -40.11
CA GLN A 129 16.14 -0.33 -40.42
C GLN A 129 14.61 -0.08 -40.33
N GLU A 130 14.27 1.15 -39.96
CA GLU A 130 12.93 1.78 -39.84
C GLU A 130 12.14 1.59 -38.53
N ARG A 131 12.16 2.68 -37.76
CA ARG A 131 11.37 2.91 -36.55
C ARG A 131 9.95 3.32 -36.93
N GLU A 132 9.01 2.38 -36.86
CA GLU A 132 7.62 2.75 -36.61
C GLU A 132 7.45 3.07 -35.11
N LYS A 133 7.06 4.32 -34.83
CA LYS A 133 6.73 4.79 -33.49
C LYS A 133 5.49 4.07 -32.98
N LEU A 134 5.67 2.99 -32.22
CA LEU A 134 4.61 2.38 -31.45
C LEU A 134 4.12 3.35 -30.37
N THR A 135 2.95 3.95 -30.60
CA THR A 135 2.20 4.70 -29.59
C THR A 135 1.49 3.72 -28.64
N PRO A 136 1.39 3.98 -27.32
CA PRO A 136 0.74 3.07 -26.36
C PRO A 136 -0.78 2.90 -26.46
N ARG A 137 -1.37 3.00 -27.65
CA ARG A 137 -2.79 2.72 -27.88
C ARG A 137 -2.91 1.43 -28.68
N ASP A 138 -3.90 0.64 -28.29
CA ASP A 138 -4.39 -0.58 -28.96
C ASP A 138 -3.84 -1.92 -28.46
N ILE A 139 -4.15 -2.22 -27.19
CA ILE A 139 -4.63 -3.55 -26.82
C ILE A 139 -5.88 -3.37 -25.94
N ILE A 140 -7.06 -3.24 -26.55
CA ILE A 140 -8.35 -3.36 -25.84
C ILE A 140 -9.24 -4.30 -26.64
N ASN A 141 -9.51 -5.47 -26.07
CA ASN A 141 -10.69 -6.25 -26.41
C ASN A 141 -11.87 -5.69 -25.58
N PRO A 142 -12.95 -5.13 -26.16
CA PRO A 142 -13.93 -4.33 -25.41
C PRO A 142 -14.93 -5.13 -24.56
N THR A 143 -14.85 -6.46 -24.50
CA THR A 143 -15.96 -7.30 -24.02
C THR A 143 -15.80 -7.89 -22.62
N ASN A 144 -14.74 -7.59 -21.87
CA ASN A 144 -14.62 -8.04 -20.49
C ASN A 144 -14.22 -6.88 -19.56
N LYS A 145 -15.22 -6.19 -18.99
CA LYS A 145 -14.98 -5.53 -17.70
C LYS A 145 -14.52 -6.63 -16.75
N PRO A 146 -13.30 -6.58 -16.17
CA PRO A 146 -12.91 -7.58 -15.21
C PRO A 146 -13.88 -7.47 -14.03
N ILE A 147 -14.61 -8.55 -13.77
CA ILE A 147 -15.69 -8.62 -12.76
C ILE A 147 -15.15 -8.24 -11.35
N ASP A 148 -13.84 -8.24 -11.16
CA ASP A 148 -13.16 -7.94 -9.89
C ASP A 148 -12.07 -6.86 -10.03
N ALA A 149 -12.42 -5.77 -10.72
CA ALA A 149 -11.54 -4.61 -10.88
C ALA A 149 -11.84 -3.51 -9.85
N ILE A 150 -10.83 -3.16 -9.06
CA ILE A 150 -10.94 -2.16 -7.99
C ILE A 150 -10.19 -0.89 -8.32
N LYS A 151 -10.70 0.23 -7.81
CA LYS A 151 -10.04 1.53 -7.91
C LYS A 151 -9.27 1.82 -6.64
N MET A 152 -8.01 2.20 -6.81
CA MET A 152 -7.07 2.50 -5.73
C MET A 152 -6.45 3.86 -5.99
N VAL A 153 -5.92 4.49 -4.94
CA VAL A 153 -5.19 5.75 -5.06
C VAL A 153 -3.85 5.65 -4.36
N THR A 154 -2.75 5.98 -5.02
CA THR A 154 -1.50 6.28 -4.31
C THR A 154 -1.48 7.75 -3.93
N VAL A 155 -0.94 8.04 -2.75
CA VAL A 155 -0.73 9.41 -2.26
C VAL A 155 0.74 9.66 -1.98
N CYS A 156 1.19 10.86 -2.31
CA CYS A 156 2.43 11.41 -1.80
C CYS A 156 2.22 12.90 -1.54
N ALA A 157 2.74 13.40 -0.42
CA ALA A 157 2.60 14.81 -0.09
C ALA A 157 3.84 15.37 0.61
N ALA A 158 3.94 16.69 0.61
CA ALA A 158 4.98 17.46 1.29
C ALA A 158 4.37 18.29 2.43
N TYR A 159 5.12 18.43 3.51
CA TYR A 159 4.65 19.01 4.78
C TYR A 159 5.67 20.00 5.34
N THR A 160 5.19 20.97 6.13
CA THR A 160 6.06 21.88 6.89
C THR A 160 6.84 21.18 8.00
N GLY A 161 6.48 19.93 8.33
CA GLY A 161 7.18 19.09 9.29
C GLY A 161 6.49 17.72 9.44
N LYS A 162 6.54 17.11 10.63
CA LYS A 162 6.00 15.76 10.90
C LYS A 162 5.19 15.69 12.20
N THR A 163 4.69 16.82 12.71
CA THR A 163 3.85 16.87 13.92
C THR A 163 2.40 17.20 13.54
N GLU A 164 1.46 16.96 14.46
CA GLU A 164 0.00 17.13 14.19
C GLU A 164 -0.40 18.56 13.82
N ASP A 165 0.40 19.54 14.22
CA ASP A 165 0.23 20.97 13.93
C ASP A 165 0.91 21.41 12.63
N ASP A 166 1.65 20.53 11.94
CA ASP A 166 2.23 20.82 10.63
C ASP A 166 1.22 20.84 9.49
N GLU A 167 1.64 21.44 8.39
CA GLU A 167 0.76 21.72 7.26
C GLU A 167 1.26 21.02 6.00
N LEU A 168 0.38 20.21 5.40
CA LEU A 168 0.55 19.76 4.02
C LEU A 168 0.56 20.99 3.10
N PHE A 169 1.58 21.15 2.25
CA PHE A 169 1.67 22.25 1.28
C PHE A 169 1.67 21.79 -0.17
N GLU A 170 1.91 20.50 -0.44
CA GLU A 170 1.85 19.92 -1.78
C GLU A 170 1.28 18.51 -1.69
N LEU A 171 0.34 18.17 -2.58
CA LEU A 171 -0.33 16.87 -2.63
C LEU A 171 -0.33 16.33 -4.05
N ALA A 172 0.04 15.07 -4.19
CA ALA A 172 -0.16 14.31 -5.41
C ALA A 172 -0.95 13.04 -5.16
N LEU A 173 -1.87 12.76 -6.09
CA LEU A 173 -2.71 11.57 -6.11
C LEU A 173 -2.60 10.89 -7.47
N VAL A 174 -2.52 9.57 -7.50
CA VAL A 174 -2.62 8.79 -8.73
C VAL A 174 -3.65 7.70 -8.49
N SER A 175 -4.79 7.81 -9.17
CA SER A 175 -5.80 6.75 -9.16
C SER A 175 -5.52 5.73 -10.26
N PHE A 176 -5.71 4.46 -9.95
CA PHE A 176 -5.47 3.37 -10.90
C PHE A 176 -6.44 2.23 -10.64
N GLN A 177 -6.59 1.40 -11.66
CA GLN A 177 -7.42 0.21 -11.61
C GLN A 177 -6.53 -1.03 -11.47
N TYR A 178 -6.90 -1.93 -10.56
CA TYR A 178 -6.25 -3.23 -10.37
C TYR A 178 -7.28 -4.35 -10.50
N CYS A 179 -6.93 -5.42 -11.21
CA CYS A 179 -7.76 -6.61 -11.33
C CYS A 179 -7.22 -7.71 -10.41
N ARG A 180 -8.03 -8.14 -9.44
CA ARG A 180 -7.61 -9.17 -8.48
C ARG A 180 -7.41 -10.53 -9.12
N ASN A 181 -8.24 -10.87 -10.11
CA ASN A 181 -8.24 -12.20 -10.76
C ASN A 181 -6.92 -12.51 -11.48
N ASN A 182 -6.31 -11.52 -12.14
CA ASN A 182 -5.08 -11.71 -12.93
C ASN A 182 -3.87 -11.00 -12.33
N ASP A 183 -3.98 -10.49 -11.10
CA ASP A 183 -2.91 -9.80 -10.40
C ASP A 183 -2.23 -8.69 -11.22
N THR A 184 -3.04 -7.82 -11.84
CA THR A 184 -2.53 -6.83 -12.79
C THR A 184 -3.06 -5.44 -12.49
N VAL A 185 -2.13 -4.47 -12.40
CA VAL A 185 -2.49 -3.04 -12.51
C VAL A 185 -2.85 -2.77 -13.97
N ILE A 186 -4.13 -2.48 -14.21
CA ILE A 186 -4.70 -2.38 -15.55
C ILE A 186 -4.29 -1.06 -16.21
N LYS A 187 -4.55 0.05 -15.52
CA LYS A 187 -4.30 1.41 -16.03
C LYS A 187 -4.34 2.45 -14.93
N ILE A 188 -3.63 3.55 -15.15
CA ILE A 188 -3.85 4.81 -14.43
C ILE A 188 -5.17 5.41 -14.95
N LEU A 189 -6.02 5.87 -14.03
CA LEU A 189 -7.34 6.43 -14.33
C LEU A 189 -7.31 7.96 -14.35
N ASP A 190 -6.70 8.57 -13.34
CA ASP A 190 -6.56 10.02 -13.19
C ASP A 190 -5.34 10.32 -12.31
N GLU A 191 -4.78 11.51 -12.50
CA GLU A 191 -3.65 12.02 -11.73
C GLU A 191 -3.94 13.44 -11.27
N TYR A 192 -3.48 13.78 -10.08
CA TYR A 192 -3.62 15.12 -9.54
C TYR A 192 -2.37 15.55 -8.81
N HIS A 193 -2.05 16.84 -8.94
CA HIS A 193 -0.94 17.48 -8.27
C HIS A 193 -1.30 18.93 -7.99
N GLY A 194 -1.33 19.32 -6.72
CA GLY A 194 -1.67 20.68 -6.34
C GLY A 194 -0.95 21.15 -5.09
N SER A 195 -0.86 22.46 -4.95
CA SER A 195 -0.21 23.11 -3.81
C SER A 195 -1.15 24.01 -3.02
N ARG A 196 -0.87 24.21 -1.74
CA ARG A 196 -1.54 25.22 -0.93
C ARG A 196 -0.54 26.04 -0.15
N LYS A 197 -0.91 27.30 0.11
CA LYS A 197 -0.17 28.14 1.05
C LYS A 197 -0.31 27.61 2.48
N THR A 198 0.79 27.68 3.22
CA THR A 198 0.87 27.36 4.65
C THR A 198 1.09 28.63 5.45
N LYS A 199 0.67 28.61 6.71
CA LYS A 199 1.00 29.64 7.69
C LYS A 199 2.37 29.38 8.30
N LYS A 200 2.72 28.10 8.45
CA LYS A 200 4.05 27.70 8.92
C LYS A 200 5.11 27.86 7.81
N PRO A 201 6.35 28.23 8.16
CA PRO A 201 7.47 28.23 7.23
C PRO A 201 7.67 26.85 6.61
N ILE A 202 7.94 26.81 5.31
CA ILE A 202 8.28 25.58 4.60
C ILE A 202 9.79 25.31 4.81
N PRO A 203 10.19 24.16 5.38
CA PRO A 203 11.61 23.87 5.57
C PRO A 203 12.31 23.61 4.24
N ILE A 204 13.49 24.21 4.04
CA ILE A 204 14.36 23.97 2.87
C ILE A 204 14.67 22.48 2.70
N ALA A 205 14.83 21.74 3.81
CA ALA A 205 15.07 20.31 3.78
C ALA A 205 13.90 19.51 3.16
N ALA A 206 12.65 19.94 3.38
CA ALA A 206 11.47 19.30 2.80
C ALA A 206 11.42 19.55 1.28
N VAL A 207 11.67 20.80 0.87
CA VAL A 207 11.75 21.24 -0.54
C VAL A 207 12.84 20.46 -1.28
N SER A 208 14.05 20.41 -0.73
CA SER A 208 15.19 19.73 -1.34
C SER A 208 14.95 18.22 -1.49
N ARG A 209 14.49 17.56 -0.40
CA ARG A 209 14.26 16.11 -0.38
C ARG A 209 13.21 15.65 -1.40
N LEU A 210 12.14 16.40 -1.54
CA LEU A 210 11.03 16.05 -2.43
C LEU A 210 11.09 16.80 -3.77
N SER A 211 12.12 17.63 -4.01
CA SER A 211 12.07 18.59 -5.13
C SER A 211 10.70 19.30 -5.23
N ALA A 212 10.11 19.57 -4.07
CA ALA A 212 8.77 20.12 -3.95
C ALA A 212 8.80 21.58 -4.39
N SER A 213 7.68 22.09 -4.91
CA SER A 213 7.61 23.51 -5.24
C SER A 213 7.65 24.32 -3.94
N HIS A 214 8.61 25.24 -3.82
CA HIS A 214 8.78 26.09 -2.63
C HIS A 214 7.71 27.20 -2.57
N GLY A 215 6.43 26.84 -2.68
CA GLY A 215 5.34 27.80 -2.84
C GLY A 215 5.44 28.63 -4.13
N ILE A 216 6.16 28.12 -5.14
CA ILE A 216 6.32 28.77 -6.44
C ILE A 216 5.06 28.48 -7.26
N GLU A 217 4.56 29.51 -7.94
CA GLU A 217 3.37 29.58 -8.81
C GLU A 217 3.33 28.58 -9.99
N SER A 218 4.24 27.60 -10.04
CA SER A 218 4.38 26.64 -11.14
C SER A 218 3.41 25.46 -11.08
N ILE A 219 2.72 25.24 -9.96
CA ILE A 219 1.74 24.15 -9.79
C ILE A 219 0.39 24.67 -9.33
N GLU A 220 -0.68 24.04 -9.81
CA GLU A 220 -2.06 24.47 -9.58
C GLU A 220 -2.39 24.56 -8.09
N ALA A 221 -3.28 25.50 -7.74
CA ALA A 221 -3.80 25.60 -6.39
C ALA A 221 -4.57 24.32 -6.01
N LEU A 222 -4.49 23.92 -4.73
CA LEU A 222 -5.14 22.73 -4.21
C LEU A 222 -6.65 22.82 -4.41
N ASN A 223 -7.16 22.05 -5.36
CA ASN A 223 -8.56 21.99 -5.76
C ASN A 223 -9.21 20.79 -5.08
N GLN A 224 -10.05 21.08 -4.10
CA GLN A 224 -10.67 20.06 -3.27
C GLN A 224 -11.73 19.25 -4.03
N ASP A 225 -12.41 19.85 -5.00
CA ASP A 225 -13.41 19.15 -5.80
C ASP A 225 -12.73 18.13 -6.72
N ARG A 226 -11.58 18.47 -7.30
CA ARG A 226 -10.76 17.49 -8.06
C ARG A 226 -10.25 16.36 -7.18
N VAL A 227 -9.83 16.65 -5.95
CA VAL A 227 -9.48 15.60 -4.98
C VAL A 227 -10.68 14.70 -4.70
N ASN A 228 -11.86 15.27 -4.45
CA ASN A 228 -13.08 14.49 -4.20
C ASN A 228 -13.41 13.57 -5.38
N THR A 229 -13.40 14.09 -6.62
CA THR A 229 -13.66 13.30 -7.83
C THR A 229 -12.67 12.15 -8.00
N ILE A 230 -11.37 12.38 -7.77
CA ILE A 230 -10.37 11.30 -7.84
C ILE A 230 -10.60 10.25 -6.76
N MET A 231 -11.10 10.65 -5.60
CA MET A 231 -11.35 9.78 -4.46
C MET A 231 -12.69 9.04 -4.51
N GLU A 232 -13.58 9.37 -5.44
CA GLU A 232 -14.86 8.66 -5.63
C GLU A 232 -14.63 7.17 -5.93
N ASN A 233 -15.38 6.31 -5.26
CA ASN A 233 -15.34 4.84 -5.42
C ASN A 233 -13.94 4.23 -5.24
N VAL A 234 -13.06 4.88 -4.49
CA VAL A 234 -11.76 4.31 -4.10
C VAL A 234 -11.99 3.26 -3.02
N GLU A 235 -11.41 2.09 -3.19
CA GLU A 235 -11.44 1.04 -2.18
C GLU A 235 -10.41 1.30 -1.08
N SER A 236 -9.20 1.72 -1.46
CA SER A 236 -8.16 2.06 -0.50
C SER A 236 -7.12 3.04 -1.04
N VAL A 237 -6.56 3.82 -0.11
CA VAL A 237 -5.44 4.73 -0.35
C VAL A 237 -4.14 4.07 0.05
N ILE A 238 -3.09 4.27 -0.74
CA ILE A 238 -1.78 3.66 -0.54
C ILE A 238 -0.74 4.76 -0.37
N SER A 239 -0.04 4.68 0.76
CA SER A 239 1.08 5.55 1.11
C SER A 239 2.38 4.75 1.14
N HIS A 240 3.52 5.42 1.03
CA HIS A 240 4.84 4.76 1.12
C HIS A 240 5.84 5.56 1.95
N ASN A 241 5.75 6.89 1.97
CA ASN A 241 6.90 7.67 2.39
C ASN A 241 6.88 7.91 3.89
N ASP A 242 5.74 8.41 4.34
CA ASP A 242 5.46 8.72 5.74
C ASP A 242 3.98 8.42 5.98
N PRO A 243 3.55 7.14 5.93
CA PRO A 243 2.14 6.74 5.79
C PRO A 243 1.23 7.30 6.89
N TYR A 244 1.71 7.38 8.13
CA TYR A 244 0.96 7.97 9.24
C TYR A 244 0.79 9.48 9.10
N ILE A 245 1.86 10.18 8.74
CA ILE A 245 1.87 11.64 8.55
C ILE A 245 1.03 12.00 7.31
N GLU A 246 1.20 11.26 6.21
CA GLU A 246 0.38 11.34 5.01
C GLU A 246 -1.10 11.16 5.35
N ARG A 247 -1.42 10.19 6.20
CA ARG A 247 -2.79 9.94 6.65
C ARG A 247 -3.38 11.08 7.47
N GLN A 248 -2.66 11.51 8.49
CA GLN A 248 -3.11 12.54 9.43
C GLN A 248 -3.43 13.86 8.72
N HIS A 249 -2.49 14.37 7.92
CA HIS A 249 -2.68 15.66 7.28
C HIS A 249 -3.68 15.61 6.13
N PHE A 250 -3.78 14.49 5.41
CA PHE A 250 -4.81 14.32 4.39
C PHE A 250 -6.21 14.29 5.02
N ILE A 251 -6.44 13.53 6.09
CA ILE A 251 -7.74 13.55 6.80
C ILE A 251 -8.05 14.92 7.39
N CYS A 252 -7.06 15.66 7.90
CA CYS A 252 -7.32 17.01 8.40
C CYS A 252 -7.90 17.94 7.32
N LEU A 253 -7.47 17.79 6.07
CA LEU A 253 -7.99 18.55 4.92
C LEU A 253 -9.29 17.97 4.36
N PHE A 254 -9.44 16.64 4.40
CA PHE A 254 -10.56 15.90 3.81
C PHE A 254 -11.18 14.93 4.85
N PRO A 255 -11.82 15.45 5.91
CA PRO A 255 -12.26 14.64 7.05
C PRO A 255 -13.32 13.59 6.69
N HIS A 256 -14.08 13.79 5.62
CA HIS A 256 -15.06 12.81 5.14
C HIS A 256 -14.44 11.51 4.61
N PHE A 257 -13.12 11.46 4.39
CA PHE A 257 -12.40 10.23 4.03
C PHE A 257 -11.81 9.48 5.24
N GLU A 258 -12.16 9.83 6.48
CA GLU A 258 -11.57 9.22 7.68
C GLU A 258 -11.73 7.69 7.76
N LYS A 259 -12.83 7.17 7.20
CA LYS A 259 -13.21 5.75 7.20
C LYS A 259 -12.61 4.95 6.05
N LEU A 260 -11.93 5.62 5.11
CA LEU A 260 -11.35 4.95 3.94
C LEU A 260 -10.19 4.06 4.38
N ALA A 261 -10.11 2.86 3.80
CA ALA A 261 -9.03 1.93 4.10
C ALA A 261 -7.70 2.52 3.64
N TRP A 262 -6.71 2.54 4.54
CA TRP A 262 -5.37 3.04 4.23
C TRP A 262 -4.35 1.92 4.32
N ARG A 263 -3.43 1.87 3.37
CA ARG A 263 -2.38 0.86 3.30
C ARG A 263 -1.03 1.52 3.18
N SER A 264 -0.04 0.92 3.81
CA SER A 264 1.34 1.36 3.75
C SER A 264 2.18 0.36 2.96
N SER A 265 2.49 0.70 1.72
CA SER A 265 3.43 -0.11 0.93
C SER A 265 4.85 -0.14 1.51
N GLN A 266 5.20 0.76 2.43
CA GLN A 266 6.50 0.76 3.12
C GLN A 266 6.53 -0.11 4.37
N LEU A 267 5.42 -0.16 5.12
CA LEU A 267 5.34 -0.86 6.40
C LEU A 267 4.72 -2.24 6.28
N ASP A 268 3.73 -2.41 5.40
CA ASP A 268 2.93 -3.63 5.31
C ASP A 268 3.65 -4.69 4.46
N ILE A 269 4.44 -4.28 3.47
CA ILE A 269 5.27 -5.19 2.66
C ILE A 269 6.55 -5.50 3.44
N PRO A 270 6.90 -6.79 3.66
CA PRO A 270 8.09 -7.17 4.41
C PRO A 270 9.35 -7.10 3.53
N TRP A 271 9.76 -5.90 3.12
CA TRP A 271 10.86 -5.66 2.18
C TRP A 271 12.16 -6.37 2.57
N SER A 272 12.55 -6.33 3.84
CA SER A 272 13.75 -7.02 4.33
C SER A 272 13.67 -8.53 4.15
N ALA A 273 12.48 -9.09 4.38
CA ALA A 273 12.20 -10.50 4.16
C ALA A 273 12.31 -10.84 2.66
N LEU A 274 11.85 -9.95 1.78
CA LEU A 274 11.97 -10.12 0.33
C LEU A 274 13.38 -9.86 -0.22
N GLY A 275 14.37 -9.62 0.66
CA GLY A 275 15.78 -9.47 0.30
C GLY A 275 16.26 -8.03 0.08
N PHE A 276 15.39 -7.04 0.34
CA PHE A 276 15.75 -5.63 0.20
C PHE A 276 16.45 -5.11 1.46
N LYS A 277 17.55 -4.38 1.29
CA LYS A 277 18.30 -3.81 2.42
C LYS A 277 17.63 -2.59 3.04
N ASP A 278 16.75 -1.94 2.30
CA ASP A 278 16.11 -0.68 2.66
C ASP A 278 14.67 -0.66 2.12
N ARG A 279 13.76 -0.06 2.88
CA ARG A 279 12.33 0.07 2.54
C ARG A 279 11.97 1.41 1.90
N GLY A 280 12.95 2.25 1.61
CA GLY A 280 12.78 3.55 0.99
C GLY A 280 12.50 3.41 -0.50
N LEU A 281 11.46 4.10 -0.98
CA LEU A 281 10.98 4.03 -2.36
C LEU A 281 12.10 4.05 -3.41
N SER A 282 13.00 5.04 -3.35
CA SER A 282 14.10 5.16 -4.31
C SER A 282 15.10 4.00 -4.22
N LYS A 283 15.33 3.46 -3.02
CA LYS A 283 16.24 2.32 -2.84
C LYS A 283 15.65 1.05 -3.44
N ILE A 284 14.36 0.79 -3.20
CA ILE A 284 13.66 -0.36 -3.78
C ILE A 284 13.60 -0.25 -5.31
N LEU A 285 13.23 0.91 -5.84
CA LEU A 285 13.17 1.13 -7.29
C LEU A 285 14.53 0.93 -7.97
N ASN A 286 15.61 1.39 -7.34
CA ASN A 286 16.97 1.17 -7.84
C ASN A 286 17.32 -0.33 -7.87
N SER A 287 16.87 -1.12 -6.90
CA SER A 287 17.06 -2.58 -6.90
C SER A 287 16.35 -3.29 -8.06
N TYR A 288 15.33 -2.66 -8.65
CA TYR A 288 14.63 -3.13 -9.86
C TYR A 288 15.11 -2.44 -11.15
N SER A 289 16.20 -1.67 -11.10
CA SER A 289 16.67 -0.88 -12.24
C SER A 289 15.61 0.07 -12.82
N ILE A 290 14.64 0.49 -12.01
CA ILE A 290 13.61 1.47 -12.40
C ILE A 290 14.20 2.86 -12.20
N ASN A 291 15.06 3.26 -13.13
CA ASN A 291 15.77 4.53 -13.09
C ASN A 291 14.93 5.66 -13.68
N ARG A 292 13.80 5.96 -13.05
CA ARG A 292 12.96 7.12 -13.39
C ARG A 292 13.01 8.17 -12.27
N PRO A 293 12.80 9.45 -12.62
CA PRO A 293 12.58 10.48 -11.62
C PRO A 293 11.47 10.07 -10.65
N ASN A 294 11.77 10.21 -9.35
CA ASN A 294 10.89 9.88 -8.22
C ASN A 294 11.12 10.86 -7.07
N ARG A 295 11.38 12.13 -7.39
CA ARG A 295 11.69 13.14 -6.37
C ARG A 295 10.44 13.92 -6.02
N THR A 296 9.73 14.46 -7.01
CA THR A 296 8.50 15.24 -6.79
C THR A 296 7.40 14.39 -6.16
N PRO A 297 6.47 14.96 -5.38
CA PRO A 297 5.29 14.23 -4.90
C PRO A 297 4.55 13.50 -6.01
N GLN A 298 4.37 14.14 -7.17
CA GLN A 298 3.73 13.53 -8.33
C GLN A 298 4.51 12.33 -8.87
N GLU A 299 5.82 12.48 -9.05
CA GLU A 299 6.68 11.39 -9.52
C GLU A 299 6.70 10.22 -8.53
N ARG A 300 6.72 10.51 -7.22
CA ARG A 300 6.69 9.51 -6.15
C ARG A 300 5.36 8.74 -6.13
N ALA A 301 4.23 9.42 -6.24
CA ALA A 301 2.93 8.77 -6.31
C ALA A 301 2.84 7.79 -7.51
N LYS A 302 3.35 8.18 -8.68
CA LYS A 302 3.47 7.30 -9.85
C LYS A 302 4.45 6.15 -9.63
N ALA A 303 5.57 6.43 -8.99
CA ALA A 303 6.59 5.44 -8.68
C ALA A 303 6.05 4.35 -7.74
N ILE A 304 5.17 4.69 -6.79
CA ILE A 304 4.48 3.69 -5.96
C ILE A 304 3.65 2.75 -6.83
N VAL A 305 2.87 3.28 -7.79
CA VAL A 305 2.10 2.42 -8.72
C VAL A 305 3.03 1.48 -9.49
N ARG A 306 4.10 2.02 -10.08
CA ARG A 306 5.08 1.22 -10.85
C ARG A 306 5.73 0.14 -10.01
N LEU A 307 6.12 0.46 -8.77
CA LEU A 307 6.68 -0.48 -7.83
C LEU A 307 5.69 -1.59 -7.52
N LEU A 308 4.45 -1.24 -7.20
CA LEU A 308 3.42 -2.21 -6.85
C LEU A 308 3.03 -3.12 -8.02
N SER A 309 3.19 -2.64 -9.26
CA SER A 309 3.05 -3.46 -10.47
C SER A 309 4.22 -4.41 -10.73
N GLN A 310 5.34 -4.30 -10.02
CA GLN A 310 6.45 -5.25 -10.17
C GLN A 310 6.14 -6.57 -9.46
N HIS A 311 6.73 -7.64 -9.98
CA HIS A 311 6.67 -8.95 -9.37
C HIS A 311 7.68 -9.08 -8.22
N GLU A 312 7.26 -9.78 -7.16
CA GLU A 312 8.17 -10.16 -6.08
C GLU A 312 9.29 -11.07 -6.62
N PRO A 313 10.51 -10.96 -6.07
CA PRO A 313 11.63 -11.79 -6.52
C PRO A 313 11.28 -13.28 -6.47
N GLY A 314 11.50 -13.99 -7.59
CA GLY A 314 11.25 -15.44 -7.67
C GLY A 314 9.76 -15.83 -7.68
N THR A 315 8.85 -14.90 -7.99
CA THR A 315 7.41 -15.19 -8.12
C THR A 315 6.80 -14.51 -9.35
N GLN A 316 5.57 -14.92 -9.70
CA GLN A 316 4.70 -14.23 -10.66
C GLN A 316 3.63 -13.38 -9.95
N SER A 317 3.79 -13.12 -8.65
CA SER A 317 2.85 -12.29 -7.89
C SER A 317 3.38 -10.88 -7.75
N SER A 318 2.50 -9.89 -7.96
CA SER A 318 2.86 -8.49 -7.81
C SER A 318 2.99 -8.10 -6.34
N PHE A 319 3.79 -7.08 -6.05
CA PHE A 319 3.82 -6.46 -4.73
C PHE A 319 2.44 -5.91 -4.33
N PHE A 320 1.63 -5.51 -5.31
CA PHE A 320 0.27 -5.07 -5.06
C PHE A 320 -0.59 -6.18 -4.44
N LYS A 321 -0.53 -7.41 -4.98
CA LYS A 321 -1.25 -8.56 -4.41
C LYS A 321 -0.85 -8.82 -2.97
N ARG A 322 0.45 -8.74 -2.67
CA ARG A 322 0.92 -8.85 -1.28
C ARG A 322 0.35 -7.77 -0.38
N LEU A 323 0.39 -6.51 -0.84
CA LEU A 323 -0.15 -5.40 -0.08
C LEU A 323 -1.65 -5.58 0.23
N LEU A 324 -2.43 -6.14 -0.71
CA LEU A 324 -3.84 -6.44 -0.48
C LEU A 324 -4.07 -7.55 0.56
N ASN A 325 -3.19 -8.54 0.61
CA ASN A 325 -3.27 -9.62 1.60
C ASN A 325 -2.91 -9.14 3.02
N CYS A 326 -2.16 -8.05 3.15
CA CYS A 326 -1.93 -7.44 4.45
C CYS A 326 -3.21 -6.79 4.97
N GLN A 327 -3.32 -6.61 6.29
CA GLN A 327 -4.40 -5.81 6.87
C GLN A 327 -4.20 -4.31 6.57
N PRO A 328 -5.26 -3.52 6.34
CA PRO A 328 -5.11 -2.07 6.25
C PRO A 328 -4.66 -1.51 7.59
N MET A 329 -4.05 -0.32 7.55
CA MET A 329 -3.76 0.48 8.74
C MET A 329 -5.03 0.65 9.58
N LYS A 330 -4.88 0.66 10.91
CA LYS A 330 -5.97 0.85 11.88
C LYS A 330 -6.95 1.96 11.49
N ALA A 331 -8.18 1.89 12.02
CA ALA A 331 -9.11 3.01 11.96
C ALA A 331 -8.41 4.32 12.39
N PHE A 332 -8.75 5.42 11.71
CA PHE A 332 -8.16 6.70 12.03
C PHE A 332 -8.68 7.18 13.39
N GLU A 333 -7.78 7.64 14.24
CA GLU A 333 -8.11 8.16 15.56
C GLU A 333 -7.81 9.66 15.60
N TRP A 334 -8.81 10.44 15.99
CA TRP A 334 -8.67 11.88 16.16
C TRP A 334 -8.04 12.22 17.50
N SER A 335 -6.89 12.89 17.47
CA SER A 335 -6.40 13.64 18.63
C SER A 335 -7.16 14.97 18.76
N LYS A 336 -7.11 15.58 19.96
CA LYS A 336 -7.66 16.93 20.17
C LYS A 336 -7.00 17.97 19.24
N ALA A 337 -5.69 17.83 18.99
CA ALA A 337 -4.96 18.76 18.14
C ALA A 337 -5.32 18.56 16.66
N LEU A 338 -5.38 17.31 16.17
CA LEU A 338 -5.81 17.00 14.80
C LEU A 338 -7.23 17.52 14.53
N LYS A 339 -8.15 17.33 15.48
CA LYS A 339 -9.53 17.83 15.34
C LYS A 339 -9.57 19.37 15.29
N SER A 340 -8.81 20.05 16.15
CA SER A 340 -8.66 21.51 16.12
C SER A 340 -8.08 22.01 14.80
N THR A 341 -7.08 21.31 14.27
CA THR A 341 -6.46 21.62 12.97
C THR A 341 -7.46 21.46 11.83
N SER A 342 -8.17 20.33 11.78
CA SER A 342 -9.20 20.07 10.76
C SER A 342 -10.33 21.11 10.80
N ASP A 343 -10.82 21.43 12.00
CA ASP A 343 -11.81 22.50 12.21
C ASP A 343 -11.34 23.84 11.64
N LYS A 344 -10.10 24.25 11.88
CA LYS A 344 -9.55 25.52 11.36
C LYS A 344 -9.45 25.53 9.83
N LEU A 345 -9.12 24.39 9.23
CA LEU A 345 -8.98 24.22 7.79
C LEU A 345 -10.35 24.19 7.09
N THR A 346 -11.36 23.62 7.75
CA THR A 346 -12.71 23.44 7.17
C THR A 346 -13.68 24.58 7.51
N LYS A 347 -13.59 25.22 8.70
CA LYS A 347 -14.47 26.34 9.10
C LYS A 347 -14.39 27.56 8.19
N LYS A 348 -13.25 27.79 7.51
CA LYS A 348 -13.14 28.85 6.50
C LYS A 348 -14.09 28.67 5.30
N ARG A 349 -14.71 27.49 5.13
CA ARG A 349 -15.63 27.19 4.01
C ARG A 349 -17.08 27.59 4.28
N PHE A 350 -17.50 27.74 5.53
CA PHE A 350 -18.89 28.10 5.88
C PHE A 350 -19.10 29.60 6.13
N GLY A 351 -18.08 30.44 5.91
CA GLY A 351 -18.11 31.88 6.19
C GLY A 351 -18.60 32.78 5.06
N PHE A 352 -18.98 32.25 3.89
CA PHE A 352 -19.53 33.04 2.79
C PHE A 352 -20.89 32.46 2.36
N GLY A 353 -21.96 33.22 2.64
CA GLY A 353 -23.28 33.01 2.04
C GLY A 353 -24.38 32.67 3.05
N PHE A 354 -24.86 33.67 3.78
CA PHE A 354 -26.30 33.93 4.01
C PHE A 354 -26.42 35.31 4.68
N ARG A 355 -26.20 36.38 3.89
CA ARG A 355 -26.88 37.65 4.19
C ARG A 355 -28.33 37.42 3.79
N LYS A 356 -29.21 37.24 4.78
CA LYS A 356 -30.65 37.42 4.58
C LYS A 356 -30.85 38.86 4.15
N ASN A 357 -31.30 39.07 2.93
CA ASN A 357 -31.93 40.34 2.56
C ASN A 357 -33.26 40.40 3.32
N ASN A 358 -33.37 41.38 4.22
CA ASN A 358 -34.67 41.90 4.66
C ASN A 358 -35.17 42.90 3.61
#